data_AF-A0A8J3GFQ5-F1
#
_entry.id   AF-A0A8J3GFQ5-F1
#
_cell.length_a   1.000
_cell.length_b   1.000
_cell.length_c   1.000
_cell.angle_alpha   90.00
_cell.angle_beta   90.00
_cell.angle_gamma   90.00
#
_symmetry.space_group_name_H-M   'P 1'
#
loop_
_entity.id
_entity.type
_entity.pdbx_description
1 polymer ?
#
loop_
_entity_poly.entity_id
_entity_poly.type
_entity_poly.pdbx_seq_one_letter_code
_entity_poly.pdbx_strand_id
1 'polypeptide(L)'
;MSQELKDELEESINDCSRFAKRSYFWAQVLFLITILASFFASILAAGDLGKNLLGEECQKAVTALLAALPGTALLINNSFRFEERTKWFWKKVRVCEKLLRELRDSNNTDLEAVSSTYSEKMEELELEWPAMDSPAQQPKKK
;
A
#
# COMPACT_ATOMS: atom_id res chain seq x y z
N MET A 1 -11.08 31.45 1.88
CA MET A 1 -11.48 30.74 0.65
C MET A 1 -10.30 30.25 -0.19
N SER A 2 -9.55 31.05 -0.95
CA SER A 2 -8.42 30.52 -1.75
C SER A 2 -7.30 29.90 -0.90
N GLN A 3 -6.95 30.53 0.23
CA GLN A 3 -5.93 30.02 1.16
C GLN A 3 -6.37 28.70 1.82
N GLU A 4 -7.62 28.65 2.27
CA GLU A 4 -8.23 27.51 2.95
C GLU A 4 -8.29 26.25 2.06
N LEU A 5 -8.66 26.42 0.79
CA LEU A 5 -8.64 25.33 -0.19
C LEU A 5 -7.21 24.84 -0.49
N LYS A 6 -6.22 25.74 -0.48
CA LYS A 6 -4.81 25.37 -0.64
C LYS A 6 -4.33 24.56 0.56
N ASP A 7 -4.66 25.00 1.77
CA ASP A 7 -4.28 24.31 3.00
C ASP A 7 -4.92 22.91 3.07
N GLU A 8 -6.19 22.77 2.68
CA GLU A 8 -6.89 21.47 2.61
C GLU A 8 -6.23 20.51 1.60
N LEU A 9 -5.87 21.03 0.41
CA LEU A 9 -5.17 20.24 -0.60
C LEU A 9 -3.78 19.80 -0.11
N GLU A 10 -3.03 20.68 0.55
CA GLU A 10 -1.72 20.36 1.12
C GLU A 10 -1.82 19.29 2.22
N GLU A 11 -2.80 19.42 3.11
CA GLU A 11 -3.06 18.43 4.16
C GLU A 11 -3.40 17.06 3.55
N SER A 12 -4.31 17.04 2.58
CA SER A 12 -4.71 15.84 1.83
C SER A 12 -3.51 15.17 1.12
N ILE A 13 -2.63 15.97 0.51
CA ILE A 13 -1.38 15.48 -0.10
C ILE A 13 -0.48 14.83 0.95
N ASN A 14 -0.28 15.49 2.08
CA ASN A 14 0.66 15.05 3.10
C ASN A 14 0.19 13.75 3.75
N ASP A 15 -1.10 13.66 4.08
CA ASP A 15 -1.70 12.46 4.67
C ASP A 15 -1.72 11.31 3.68
N CYS A 16 -2.20 11.52 2.45
CA CYS A 16 -2.20 10.45 1.44
C CYS A 16 -0.77 9.97 1.13
N SER A 17 0.22 10.86 1.10
CA SER A 17 1.64 10.49 0.93
C SER A 17 2.17 9.64 2.08
N ARG A 18 1.82 10.00 3.34
CA ARG A 18 2.16 9.20 4.52
C ARG A 18 1.55 7.80 4.46
N PHE A 19 0.28 7.69 4.10
CA PHE A 19 -0.40 6.41 3.98
C PHE A 19 0.16 5.56 2.82
N ALA A 20 0.50 6.18 1.69
CA ALA A 20 1.14 5.51 0.57
C ALA A 20 2.51 4.92 0.96
N LYS A 21 3.36 5.72 1.63
CA LYS A 21 4.68 5.27 2.10
C LYS A 21 4.58 4.14 3.12
N ARG A 22 3.65 4.24 4.08
CA ARG A 22 3.40 3.18 5.07
C ARG A 22 2.94 1.89 4.40
N SER A 23 1.99 1.97 3.48
CA SER A 23 1.47 0.79 2.76
C SER A 23 2.56 0.12 1.93
N TYR A 24 3.40 0.91 1.24
CA TYR A 24 4.56 0.41 0.52
C TYR A 24 5.58 -0.28 1.43
N PHE A 25 5.90 0.33 2.57
CA PHE A 25 6.81 -0.24 3.56
C PHE A 25 6.29 -1.58 4.08
N TRP A 26 5.00 -1.69 4.41
CA TRP A 26 4.41 -2.96 4.84
C TRP A 26 4.47 -4.05 3.77
N ALA A 27 4.25 -3.72 2.50
CA ALA A 27 4.41 -4.66 1.40
C ALA A 27 5.85 -5.20 1.31
N GLN A 28 6.85 -4.32 1.44
CA GLN A 28 8.26 -4.71 1.44
C GLN A 28 8.63 -5.56 2.67
N VAL A 29 8.12 -5.20 3.85
CA VAL A 29 8.35 -5.97 5.09
C VAL A 29 7.79 -7.37 4.95
N LEU A 30 6.56 -7.53 4.45
CA LEU A 30 5.97 -8.86 4.21
C LEU A 30 6.81 -9.69 3.24
N PHE A 31 7.30 -9.07 2.16
CA PHE A 31 8.15 -9.74 1.19
C PHE A 31 9.49 -10.19 1.80
N LEU A 32 10.14 -9.32 2.57
CA LEU A 32 11.39 -9.65 3.27
C LEU A 32 11.20 -10.76 4.30
N ILE A 33 10.13 -10.70 5.10
CA ILE A 33 9.80 -11.76 6.07
C ILE A 33 9.61 -13.09 5.35
N THR A 34 8.95 -13.08 4.19
CA THR A 34 8.70 -14.29 3.38
C THR A 34 10.00 -14.91 2.86
N ILE A 35 10.92 -14.09 2.34
CA ILE A 35 12.23 -14.54 1.87
C ILE A 35 13.05 -15.10 3.02
N LEU A 36 13.16 -14.35 4.13
CA LEU A 36 13.92 -14.77 5.30
C LEU A 36 13.35 -16.05 5.88
N ALA A 37 12.03 -16.15 6.01
CA ALA A 37 11.37 -17.35 6.51
C ALA A 37 11.67 -18.56 5.64
N SER A 38 11.59 -18.41 4.31
CA SER A 38 11.90 -19.50 3.37
C SER A 38 13.38 -19.92 3.44
N PHE A 39 14.29 -18.95 3.56
CA PHE A 39 15.72 -19.18 3.70
C PHE A 39 16.04 -19.93 5.01
N PHE A 40 15.52 -19.46 6.15
CA PHE A 40 15.71 -20.12 7.44
C PHE A 40 15.04 -21.48 7.51
N ALA A 41 13.85 -21.66 6.93
CA ALA A 41 13.19 -22.96 6.83
C ALA A 41 14.08 -23.97 6.09
N SER A 42 14.68 -23.54 4.97
CA SER A 42 15.58 -24.40 4.18
C SER A 42 16.85 -24.78 4.96
N ILE A 43 17.49 -23.81 5.63
CA ILE A 43 18.68 -24.06 6.47
C ILE A 43 18.34 -25.02 7.62
N LEU A 44 17.23 -24.78 8.32
CA LEU A 44 16.80 -25.62 9.43
C LEU A 44 16.38 -27.02 8.96
N ALA A 45 15.82 -27.17 7.77
CA ALA A 45 15.46 -28.47 7.22
C ALA A 45 16.68 -29.27 6.72
N ALA A 46 17.69 -28.60 6.18
CA ALA A 46 18.86 -29.23 5.56
C ALA A 46 20.02 -29.52 6.54
N GLY A 47 20.09 -28.82 7.68
CA GLY A 47 21.22 -28.92 8.61
C GLY A 47 20.86 -29.47 9.99
N ASP A 48 21.83 -30.16 10.62
CA ASP A 48 21.77 -30.52 12.05
C ASP A 48 21.84 -29.30 13.00
N LEU A 49 22.01 -28.10 12.43
CA LEU A 49 22.06 -26.84 13.16
C LEU A 49 20.77 -26.57 13.94
N GLY A 50 19.61 -26.97 13.40
CA GLY A 50 18.33 -26.87 14.11
C GLY A 50 18.22 -27.84 15.30
N LYS A 51 18.74 -29.06 15.16
CA LYS A 51 18.72 -30.07 16.22
C LYS A 51 19.58 -29.65 17.42
N ASN A 52 20.76 -29.11 17.15
CA ASN A 52 21.73 -28.73 18.18
C ASN A 52 21.34 -27.45 18.95
N LEU A 53 20.53 -26.56 18.35
CA LEU A 53 20.23 -25.25 18.91
C LEU A 53 18.84 -25.16 19.57
N LEU A 54 17.86 -25.95 19.09
CA LEU A 54 16.47 -25.86 19.53
C LEU A 54 15.87 -27.19 20.02
N GLY A 55 16.52 -28.33 19.77
CA GLY A 55 15.97 -29.67 20.03
C GLY A 55 15.03 -30.16 18.92
N GLU A 56 14.91 -31.49 18.76
CA GLU A 56 14.25 -32.11 17.59
C GLU A 56 12.77 -31.74 17.42
N GLU A 57 12.00 -31.66 18.51
CA GLU A 57 10.57 -31.32 18.43
C GLU A 57 10.35 -29.84 18.11
N CYS A 58 11.16 -28.96 18.69
CA CYS A 58 11.08 -27.52 18.45
C CYS A 58 11.51 -27.17 17.02
N GLN A 59 12.54 -27.83 16.49
CA GLN A 59 12.96 -27.65 15.10
C GLN A 59 11.82 -27.97 14.11
N LYS A 60 11.10 -29.09 14.32
CA LYS A 60 9.98 -29.47 13.44
C LYS A 60 8.86 -28.43 13.48
N ALA A 61 8.50 -27.94 14.68
CA ALA A 61 7.48 -26.91 14.84
C ALA A 61 7.89 -25.57 14.19
N VAL A 62 9.13 -25.12 14.42
CA VAL A 62 9.65 -23.85 13.85
C VAL A 62 9.78 -23.94 12.33
N THR A 63 10.25 -25.06 11.79
CA THR A 63 10.37 -25.28 10.34
C THR A 63 9.00 -25.27 9.67
N ALA A 64 8.00 -25.92 10.28
CA ALA A 64 6.63 -25.90 9.78
C ALA A 64 6.03 -24.49 9.79
N LEU A 65 6.25 -23.72 10.85
CA LEU A 65 5.80 -22.32 10.93
C LEU A 65 6.46 -21.44 9.86
N LEU A 66 7.79 -21.56 9.69
CA LEU A 66 8.53 -20.80 8.68
C LEU A 66 8.13 -21.20 7.25
N ALA A 67 7.80 -22.47 7.02
CA ALA A 67 7.30 -22.95 5.73
C ALA A 67 5.87 -22.47 5.42
N ALA A 68 5.05 -22.23 6.44
CA ALA A 68 3.69 -21.70 6.28
C ALA A 68 3.67 -20.17 6.05
N LEU A 69 4.70 -19.44 6.50
CA LEU A 69 4.78 -17.98 6.40
C LEU A 69 4.57 -17.44 4.98
N PRO A 70 5.20 -17.96 3.91
CA PRO A 70 4.96 -17.50 2.54
C PRO A 70 3.48 -17.56 2.12
N GLY A 71 2.80 -18.65 2.47
CA GLY A 71 1.37 -18.82 2.18
C GLY A 71 0.51 -17.79 2.93
N THR A 72 0.80 -17.58 4.21
CA THR A 72 0.10 -16.56 5.02
C THR A 72 0.39 -15.14 4.52
N ALA A 73 1.62 -14.83 4.12
CA ALA A 73 1.99 -13.54 3.58
C ALA A 73 1.29 -13.25 2.25
N LEU A 74 1.11 -14.27 1.39
CA LEU A 74 0.34 -14.15 0.16
C LEU A 74 -1.14 -13.87 0.45
N LEU A 75 -1.73 -14.55 1.44
CA LEU A 75 -3.11 -14.27 1.87
C LEU A 75 -3.25 -12.85 2.42
N ILE A 76 -2.33 -12.42 3.29
CA ILE A 76 -2.30 -11.06 3.84
C ILE A 76 -2.17 -10.04 2.69
N ASN A 77 -1.27 -10.24 1.74
CA ASN A 77 -1.10 -9.32 0.63
C ASN A 77 -2.35 -9.25 -0.26
N ASN A 78 -2.99 -10.39 -0.53
CA ASN A 78 -4.24 -10.44 -1.29
C ASN A 78 -5.43 -9.81 -0.55
N SER A 79 -5.52 -9.98 0.77
CA SER A 79 -6.61 -9.41 1.57
C SER A 79 -6.47 -7.91 1.77
N PHE A 80 -5.26 -7.43 2.08
CA PHE A 80 -5.03 -6.02 2.35
C PHE A 80 -4.73 -5.19 1.10
N ARG A 81 -4.32 -5.84 -0.01
CA ARG A 81 -4.03 -5.21 -1.32
C ARG A 81 -3.13 -3.99 -1.17
N PHE A 82 -2.07 -4.10 -0.35
CA PHE A 82 -1.20 -2.97 0.02
C PHE A 82 -0.64 -2.24 -1.19
N GLU A 83 -0.27 -2.98 -2.24
CA GLU A 83 0.24 -2.41 -3.48
C GLU A 83 -0.82 -1.55 -4.20
N GLU A 84 -2.05 -2.04 -4.29
CA GLU A 84 -3.14 -1.33 -4.94
C GLU A 84 -3.57 -0.10 -4.14
N ARG A 85 -3.66 -0.22 -2.81
CA ARG A 85 -3.88 0.92 -1.91
C ARG A 85 -2.79 1.98 -2.05
N THR A 86 -1.54 1.55 -2.16
CA THR A 86 -0.40 2.45 -2.40
C THR A 86 -0.58 3.21 -3.72
N LYS A 87 -0.91 2.50 -4.81
CA LYS A 87 -1.17 3.12 -6.12
C LYS A 87 -2.33 4.11 -6.06
N TRP A 88 -3.40 3.75 -5.36
CA TRP A 88 -4.56 4.62 -5.16
C TRP A 88 -4.20 5.91 -4.42
N PHE A 89 -3.49 5.81 -3.28
CA PHE A 89 -3.07 6.99 -2.52
C PHE A 89 -2.15 7.91 -3.35
N TRP A 90 -1.21 7.34 -4.12
CA TRP A 90 -0.39 8.13 -5.03
C TRP A 90 -1.17 8.79 -6.16
N LYS A 91 -2.22 8.13 -6.68
CA LYS A 91 -3.11 8.71 -7.68
C LYS A 91 -3.84 9.92 -7.08
N LYS A 92 -4.37 9.79 -5.86
CA LYS A 92 -5.02 10.89 -5.12
C LYS A 92 -4.05 12.06 -4.88
N VAL A 93 -2.82 11.79 -4.42
CA VAL A 93 -1.78 12.83 -4.25
C VAL A 93 -1.55 13.60 -5.55
N ARG A 94 -1.38 12.91 -6.68
CA ARG A 94 -1.12 13.56 -7.98
C ARG A 94 -2.27 14.44 -8.46
N VAL A 95 -3.52 14.05 -8.16
CA VAL A 95 -4.70 14.88 -8.45
C VAL A 95 -4.66 16.16 -7.63
N CYS A 96 -4.44 16.04 -6.32
CA CYS A 96 -4.34 17.21 -5.43
C CYS A 96 -3.17 18.13 -5.82
N GLU A 97 -1.99 17.57 -6.14
CA GLU A 97 -0.83 18.35 -6.59
C GLU A 97 -1.12 19.12 -7.89
N LYS A 98 -1.88 18.52 -8.82
CA LYS A 98 -2.25 19.18 -10.08
C LYS A 98 -3.16 20.38 -9.81
N LEU A 99 -4.18 20.22 -8.97
CA LEU A 99 -5.12 21.29 -8.60
C LEU A 99 -4.42 22.40 -7.80
N LEU A 100 -3.48 22.05 -6.92
CA LEU A 100 -2.68 23.02 -6.19
C LEU A 100 -1.81 23.85 -7.14
N ARG A 101 -1.16 23.22 -8.13
CA ARG A 101 -0.41 23.94 -9.17
C ARG A 101 -1.30 24.87 -9.99
N GLU A 102 -2.50 24.41 -10.33
CA GLU A 102 -3.49 25.22 -11.04
C GLU A 102 -3.88 26.47 -10.24
N LEU A 103 -4.15 26.34 -8.94
CA LEU A 103 -4.42 27.44 -8.01
C LEU A 103 -3.22 28.37 -7.71
N ARG A 104 -2.00 27.90 -7.98
CA ARG A 104 -0.76 28.67 -7.77
C ARG A 104 -0.36 29.46 -9.02
N ASP A 105 -0.45 28.82 -10.18
CA ASP A 105 0.13 29.33 -11.43
C ASP A 105 -0.88 30.15 -12.26
N SER A 106 -2.19 30.07 -11.97
CA SER A 106 -3.20 30.89 -12.65
C SER A 106 -3.61 32.12 -11.84
N ASN A 107 -3.52 33.30 -12.46
CA ASN A 107 -3.83 34.60 -11.84
C ASN A 107 -5.35 34.91 -11.77
N ASN A 108 -6.18 34.09 -12.42
CA ASN A 108 -7.63 34.26 -12.52
C ASN A 108 -8.32 32.88 -12.41
N THR A 109 -7.92 32.08 -11.43
CA THR A 109 -8.56 30.78 -11.19
C THR A 109 -9.97 30.98 -10.69
N ASP A 110 -10.93 30.39 -11.38
CA ASP A 110 -12.28 30.23 -10.85
C ASP A 110 -12.25 29.19 -9.71
N LEU A 111 -12.36 29.67 -8.48
CA LEU A 111 -12.31 28.84 -7.28
C LEU A 111 -13.46 27.83 -7.23
N GLU A 112 -14.64 28.20 -7.74
CA GLU A 112 -15.80 27.30 -7.76
C GLU A 112 -15.56 26.15 -8.75
N ALA A 113 -15.01 26.44 -9.92
CA ALA A 113 -14.64 25.43 -10.91
C ALA A 113 -13.58 24.45 -10.37
N VAL A 114 -12.56 24.94 -9.66
CA VAL A 114 -11.55 24.07 -9.04
C VAL A 114 -12.15 23.20 -7.95
N SER A 115 -13.00 23.78 -7.10
CA SER A 115 -13.69 23.03 -6.04
C SER A 115 -14.60 21.94 -6.62
N SER A 116 -15.35 22.24 -7.69
CA SER A 116 -16.20 21.24 -8.38
C SER A 116 -15.34 20.12 -8.97
N THR A 117 -14.26 20.49 -9.66
CA THR A 117 -13.32 19.52 -10.26
C THR A 117 -12.68 18.63 -9.20
N TYR A 118 -12.35 19.18 -8.04
CA TYR A 118 -11.84 18.41 -6.91
C TYR A 118 -12.86 17.36 -6.45
N SER A 119 -14.10 17.77 -6.21
CA SER A 119 -15.19 16.87 -5.78
C SER A 119 -15.43 15.74 -6.80
N GLU A 120 -15.55 16.06 -8.08
CA GLU A 120 -15.73 15.07 -9.15
C GLU A 120 -14.57 14.06 -9.20
N LYS A 121 -13.33 14.55 -9.08
CA LYS A 121 -12.14 13.68 -9.10
C LYS A 121 -12.04 12.82 -7.85
N MET A 122 -12.49 13.31 -6.70
CA MET A 122 -12.54 12.52 -5.47
C MET A 122 -13.60 11.43 -5.57
N GLU A 123 -14.78 11.72 -6.12
CA GLU A 123 -15.82 10.72 -6.35
C GLU A 123 -15.36 9.63 -7.32
N GLU A 124 -14.71 10.00 -8.43
CA GLU A 124 -14.08 9.05 -9.36
C GLU A 124 -13.05 8.15 -8.65
N LEU A 125 -12.24 8.72 -7.75
CA LEU A 125 -11.25 7.97 -6.99
C LEU A 125 -11.89 7.05 -5.95
N GLU A 126 -12.96 7.47 -5.30
CA GLU A 126 -13.70 6.64 -4.33
C GLU A 126 -14.28 5.39 -4.99
N LEU A 127 -14.79 5.51 -6.21
CA LEU A 127 -15.24 4.35 -7.01
C LEU A 127 -14.12 3.37 -7.34
N GLU A 128 -12.88 3.86 -7.42
CA GLU A 128 -11.69 3.04 -7.66
C GLU A 128 -11.03 2.53 -6.37
N TRP A 129 -11.60 2.82 -5.20
CA TRP A 129 -11.00 2.41 -3.93
C TRP A 129 -10.88 0.87 -3.86
N PRO A 130 -9.68 0.33 -3.59
CA PRO A 130 -9.48 -1.10 -3.42
C PRO A 130 -10.00 -1.55 -2.04
N ALA A 131 -11.32 -1.59 -1.91
CA ALA A 131 -11.99 -2.17 -0.74
C ALA A 131 -11.64 -3.66 -0.61
N MET A 132 -11.78 -4.19 0.60
CA MET A 132 -11.53 -5.62 0.85
C MET A 132 -12.50 -6.52 0.07
N ASP A 133 -13.70 -6.00 -0.19
CA ASP A 133 -14.81 -6.75 -0.78
C ASP A 133 -14.93 -6.54 -2.30
N SER A 134 -14.14 -5.61 -2.87
CA SER A 134 -14.19 -5.31 -4.30
C SER A 134 -13.36 -6.34 -5.08
N PRO A 135 -13.87 -6.85 -6.22
CA PRO A 135 -13.11 -7.78 -7.06
C PRO A 135 -11.77 -7.16 -7.45
N ALA A 136 -10.72 -7.99 -7.51
CA ALA A 136 -9.40 -7.56 -7.95
C ALA A 136 -9.52 -6.82 -9.29
N GLN A 137 -9.07 -5.56 -9.36
CA GLN A 137 -9.13 -4.79 -10.61
C GLN A 137 -8.19 -5.46 -11.62
N GLN A 138 -8.77 -6.19 -12.58
CA GLN A 138 -7.99 -6.73 -13.69
C GLN A 138 -7.44 -5.56 -14.52
N PRO A 139 -6.17 -5.62 -14.96
CA PRO A 139 -5.63 -4.59 -15.83
C PRO A 139 -6.52 -4.49 -17.07
N LYS A 140 -7.09 -3.30 -17.32
CA LYS A 140 -7.87 -3.04 -18.53
C LYS A 140 -6.97 -3.36 -19.73
N LYS A 141 -7.29 -4.42 -20.47
CA LYS A 141 -6.65 -4.72 -21.75
C LYS A 141 -6.88 -3.51 -22.66
N LYS A 142 -5.80 -2.80 -22.98
CA LYS A 142 -5.80 -1.79 -24.04
C LYS A 142 -5.78 -2.47 -25.39
#